data_AF-A0A9E0TAS3-F1
#
_entry.id   AF-A0A9E0TAS3-F1
#
_cell.length_a   1.000
_cell.length_b   1.000
_cell.length_c   1.000
_cell.angle_alpha   90.00
_cell.angle_beta   90.00
_cell.angle_gamma   90.00
#
_symmetry.space_group_name_H-M   'P 1'
#
loop_
_entity.id
_entity.type
_entity.pdbx_description
1 polymer ?
#
loop_
_entity_poly.entity_id
_entity_poly.type
_entity_poly.pdbx_seq_one_letter_code
_entity_poly.pdbx_strand_id
1 'polypeptide(L)'
;MTVTPPIANPQAFLLDLYRVAVQRAQPLHSMAQHLPPVPKGRTLVLGAGKAGGSMAQALEALWPQDAPLSGLVVTRYHHIPPRPEGLAQRIELVEAAHPVPDAAGLQAAQRILALTQGLTADDLVLCLISGGGSALLTLPAEGLDLAEKQRINKALLESGAAIGEMNCVRKHLSRIKGGRLAAACAPARVVTLTISDVPGDDPSIIASGPTVPDASTCADALAILQRYQIAVPDAVRAALQAGRLETPKPGDACFAGHEVHLIATPQQSL
;
A
#
# COMPACT_ATOMS: atom_id res chain seq x y z
N MET A 1 25.03 -18.28 31.62
CA MET A 1 24.79 -19.26 30.54
C MET A 1 23.81 -20.30 31.07
N THR A 2 22.52 -20.05 30.92
CA THR A 2 21.47 -20.99 31.36
C THR A 2 21.21 -21.98 30.24
N VAL A 3 21.51 -23.24 30.52
CA VAL A 3 21.34 -24.40 29.65
C VAL A 3 19.84 -24.55 29.32
N THR A 4 19.50 -24.47 28.03
CA THR A 4 18.15 -24.76 27.52
C THR A 4 17.76 -26.18 27.93
N PRO A 5 16.62 -26.41 28.59
CA PRO A 5 16.20 -27.76 28.95
C PRO A 5 16.04 -28.61 27.68
N PRO A 6 16.31 -29.94 27.75
CA PRO A 6 16.08 -30.82 26.61
C PRO A 6 14.64 -30.68 26.14
N ILE A 7 14.45 -30.58 24.82
CA ILE A 7 13.13 -30.39 24.23
C ILE A 7 12.32 -31.68 24.42
N ALA A 8 11.65 -31.79 25.56
CA ALA A 8 10.85 -32.96 25.93
C ALA A 8 9.69 -33.22 24.95
N ASN A 9 9.29 -32.19 24.19
CA ASN A 9 8.33 -32.29 23.10
C ASN A 9 8.74 -31.37 21.93
N PRO A 10 9.46 -31.90 20.92
CA PRO A 10 9.95 -31.13 19.77
C PRO A 10 8.85 -30.40 19.01
N GLN A 11 7.69 -31.04 18.84
CA GLN A 11 6.56 -30.44 18.13
C GLN A 11 6.00 -29.24 18.89
N ALA A 12 5.80 -29.35 20.21
CA ALA A 12 5.29 -28.25 21.02
C ALA A 12 6.24 -27.05 21.01
N PHE A 13 7.54 -27.30 21.09
CA PHE A 13 8.56 -26.25 21.00
C PHE A 13 8.57 -25.55 19.64
N LEU A 14 8.53 -26.30 18.53
CA LEU A 14 8.48 -25.70 17.19
C LEU A 14 7.19 -24.90 16.95
N LEU A 15 6.05 -25.37 17.46
CA LEU A 15 4.79 -24.63 17.40
C LEU A 15 4.83 -23.34 18.22
N ASP A 16 5.51 -23.36 19.38
CA ASP A 16 5.71 -22.17 20.19
C ASP A 16 6.56 -21.13 19.45
N LEU A 17 7.70 -21.53 18.89
CA LEU A 17 8.53 -20.65 18.07
C LEU A 17 7.76 -20.06 16.88
N TYR A 18 6.96 -20.89 16.19
CA TYR A 18 6.09 -20.42 15.12
C TYR A 18 5.08 -19.37 15.60
N ARG A 19 4.43 -19.57 16.75
CA ARG A 19 3.48 -18.60 17.32
C ARG A 19 4.14 -17.30 17.69
N VAL A 20 5.34 -17.34 18.29
CA VAL A 20 6.13 -16.15 18.62
C VAL A 20 6.45 -15.37 17.35
N ALA A 21 6.91 -16.04 16.29
CA ALA A 21 7.19 -15.41 15.00
C ALA A 21 5.94 -14.78 14.38
N VAL A 22 4.81 -15.49 14.38
CA VAL A 22 3.52 -14.95 13.87
C VAL A 22 3.05 -13.75 14.69
N GLN A 23 3.14 -13.82 16.02
CA GLN A 23 2.74 -12.73 16.91
C GLN A 23 3.58 -11.48 16.64
N ARG A 24 4.90 -11.64 16.41
CA ARG A 24 5.80 -10.55 16.09
C ARG A 24 5.43 -9.83 14.79
N ALA A 25 4.88 -10.55 13.82
CA ALA A 25 4.39 -10.00 12.55
C ALA A 25 2.99 -9.36 12.64
N GLN A 26 2.28 -9.47 13.77
CA GLN A 26 0.95 -8.87 13.91
C GLN A 26 1.03 -7.35 14.10
N PRO A 27 0.20 -6.57 13.37
CA PRO A 27 0.28 -5.11 13.39
C PRO A 27 0.17 -4.49 14.78
N LEU A 28 -0.66 -5.06 15.67
CA LEU A 28 -0.88 -4.52 17.03
C LEU A 28 0.41 -4.48 17.87
N HIS A 29 1.35 -5.40 17.65
CA HIS A 29 2.58 -5.50 18.45
C HIS A 29 3.68 -4.56 17.97
N SER A 30 3.68 -4.18 16.69
CA SER A 30 4.77 -3.39 16.11
C SER A 30 4.34 -1.97 15.73
N MET A 31 3.07 -1.71 15.46
CA MET A 31 2.59 -0.42 14.97
C MET A 31 2.81 0.72 15.98
N ALA A 32 2.64 0.46 17.27
CA ALA A 32 2.63 1.49 18.32
C ALA A 32 3.89 2.38 18.32
N GLN A 33 5.07 1.79 18.10
CA GLN A 33 6.35 2.53 18.12
C GLN A 33 6.54 3.45 16.90
N HIS A 34 5.72 3.30 15.85
CA HIS A 34 5.80 4.08 14.62
C HIS A 34 4.66 5.10 14.48
N LEU A 35 3.75 5.17 15.46
CA LEU A 35 2.65 6.13 15.41
C LEU A 35 3.18 7.55 15.71
N PRO A 36 2.93 8.53 14.82
CA PRO A 36 3.23 9.92 15.10
C PRO A 36 2.29 10.47 16.18
N PRO A 37 2.59 11.63 16.79
CA PRO A 37 1.65 12.32 17.65
C PRO A 37 0.38 12.70 16.90
N VAL A 38 -0.75 12.78 17.62
CA VAL A 38 -2.02 13.27 17.09
C VAL A 38 -1.82 14.69 16.53
N PRO A 39 -2.31 14.98 15.31
CA PRO A 39 -2.15 16.30 14.72
C PRO A 39 -3.11 17.33 15.35
N LYS A 40 -3.01 18.59 14.95
CA LYS A 40 -3.96 19.64 15.37
C LYS A 40 -5.34 19.45 14.74
N GLY A 41 -5.36 19.04 13.47
CA GLY A 41 -6.55 18.76 12.68
C GLY A 41 -7.00 17.30 12.84
N ARG A 42 -7.50 16.71 11.76
CA ARG A 42 -7.98 15.32 11.75
C ARG A 42 -6.90 14.34 11.30
N THR A 43 -7.07 13.09 11.69
CA THR A 43 -6.31 11.97 11.13
C THR A 43 -7.14 11.23 10.09
N LEU A 44 -6.68 11.23 8.84
CA LEU A 44 -7.27 10.46 7.75
C LEU A 44 -6.50 9.17 7.53
N VAL A 45 -7.18 8.03 7.53
CA VAL A 45 -6.58 6.72 7.27
C VAL A 45 -6.91 6.26 5.86
N LEU A 46 -5.88 5.93 5.09
CA LEU A 46 -6.02 5.38 3.74
C LEU A 46 -5.22 4.09 3.68
N GLY A 47 -5.63 3.11 2.88
CA GLY A 47 -4.81 1.92 2.80
C GLY A 47 -5.33 0.82 1.92
N ALA A 48 -4.46 -0.14 1.65
CA ALA A 48 -4.84 -1.36 0.97
C ALA A 48 -3.84 -2.49 1.25
N GLY A 49 -4.35 -3.71 1.33
CA GLY A 49 -3.53 -4.91 1.40
C GLY A 49 -4.25 -6.07 2.08
N LYS A 50 -3.65 -7.27 1.98
CA LYS A 50 -4.13 -8.50 2.63
C LYS A 50 -4.29 -8.34 4.15
N ALA A 51 -3.45 -7.51 4.78
CA ALA A 51 -3.50 -7.20 6.21
C ALA A 51 -4.30 -5.92 6.52
N GLY A 52 -4.95 -5.29 5.53
CA GLY A 52 -5.61 -4.00 5.70
C GLY A 52 -6.64 -3.99 6.83
N GLY A 53 -7.44 -5.06 6.94
CA GLY A 53 -8.42 -5.21 8.02
C GLY A 53 -7.80 -5.27 9.42
N SER A 54 -6.73 -6.05 9.61
CA SER A 54 -6.06 -6.16 10.91
C SER A 54 -5.22 -4.92 11.24
N MET A 55 -4.62 -4.27 10.24
CA MET A 55 -3.91 -3.00 10.42
C MET A 55 -4.86 -1.88 10.84
N ALA A 56 -6.05 -1.78 10.22
CA ALA A 56 -7.05 -0.79 10.60
C ALA A 56 -7.52 -0.99 12.04
N GLN A 57 -7.84 -2.22 12.44
CA GLN A 57 -8.27 -2.52 13.81
C GLN A 57 -7.15 -2.28 14.84
N ALA A 58 -5.90 -2.60 14.50
CA ALA A 58 -4.76 -2.28 15.34
C ALA A 58 -4.60 -0.77 15.52
N LEU A 59 -4.73 0.01 14.45
CA LEU A 59 -4.70 1.47 14.52
C LEU A 59 -5.85 2.01 15.37
N GLU A 60 -7.07 1.51 15.19
CA GLU A 60 -8.23 1.91 16.01
C GLU A 60 -8.02 1.64 17.50
N ALA A 61 -7.33 0.56 17.85
CA ALA A 61 -7.02 0.20 19.23
C ALA A 61 -5.91 1.06 19.85
N LEU A 62 -4.92 1.47 19.03
CA LEU A 62 -3.74 2.22 19.48
C LEU A 62 -3.93 3.74 19.41
N TRP A 63 -4.78 4.24 18.52
CA TRP A 63 -5.00 5.67 18.33
C TRP A 63 -5.93 6.22 19.43
N PRO A 64 -5.63 7.37 20.05
CA PRO A 64 -6.45 7.92 21.14
C PRO A 64 -7.94 7.98 20.78
N GLN A 65 -8.81 7.53 21.70
CA GLN A 65 -10.23 7.34 21.40
C GLN A 65 -10.95 8.66 21.08
N ASP A 66 -10.59 9.73 21.79
CA ASP A 66 -11.17 11.07 21.62
C ASP A 66 -10.56 11.85 20.43
N ALA A 67 -9.50 11.34 19.80
CA ALA A 67 -8.88 12.00 18.65
C ALA A 67 -9.68 11.75 17.36
N PRO A 68 -9.90 12.79 16.52
CA PRO A 68 -10.59 12.62 15.24
C PRO A 68 -9.84 11.66 14.32
N LEU A 69 -10.50 10.54 13.99
CA LEU A 69 -10.00 9.49 13.11
C LEU A 69 -11.12 9.07 12.16
N SER A 70 -10.84 9.06 10.86
CA SER A 70 -11.73 8.49 9.85
C SER A 70 -10.92 7.98 8.68
N GLY A 71 -11.51 7.17 7.79
CA GLY A 71 -10.75 6.66 6.66
C GLY A 71 -11.39 5.49 5.92
N LEU A 72 -10.65 4.98 4.93
CA LEU A 72 -11.02 3.81 4.14
C LEU A 72 -9.79 2.94 3.89
N VAL A 73 -9.90 1.66 4.23
CA VAL A 73 -8.87 0.64 3.95
C VAL A 73 -9.47 -0.52 3.16
N VAL A 74 -8.77 -0.93 2.10
CA VAL A 74 -9.21 -2.02 1.22
C VAL A 74 -8.50 -3.34 1.59
N THR A 75 -9.26 -4.41 1.77
CA THR A 75 -8.73 -5.77 1.94
C THR A 75 -9.33 -6.74 0.90
N ARG A 76 -8.95 -8.01 0.95
CA ARG A 76 -9.50 -9.05 0.07
C ARG A 76 -10.90 -9.47 0.53
N TYR A 77 -11.72 -9.98 -0.38
CA TYR A 77 -13.00 -10.62 -0.02
C TYR A 77 -12.86 -11.66 1.08
N HIS A 78 -13.76 -11.60 2.06
CA HIS A 78 -13.82 -12.47 3.23
C HIS A 78 -12.57 -12.41 4.13
N HIS A 79 -11.85 -11.29 4.12
CA HIS A 79 -10.62 -11.09 4.93
C HIS A 79 -10.71 -9.90 5.89
N ILE A 80 -11.90 -9.33 6.10
CA ILE A 80 -12.13 -8.49 7.28
C ILE A 80 -12.11 -9.39 8.53
N PRO A 81 -11.17 -9.22 9.48
CA PRO A 81 -11.12 -10.05 10.66
C PRO A 81 -12.26 -9.71 11.63
N PRO A 82 -12.71 -10.66 12.48
CA PRO A 82 -13.69 -10.38 13.52
C PRO A 82 -13.29 -9.17 14.35
N ARG A 83 -14.25 -8.28 14.62
CA ARG A 83 -14.02 -7.09 15.44
C ARG A 83 -13.85 -7.49 16.91
N PRO A 84 -12.77 -7.05 17.59
CA PRO A 84 -12.66 -7.19 19.04
C PRO A 84 -13.82 -6.51 19.77
N GLU A 85 -14.28 -7.11 20.86
CA GLU A 85 -15.34 -6.56 21.70
C GLU A 85 -14.92 -5.19 22.25
N GLY A 86 -15.84 -4.22 22.21
CA GLY A 86 -15.59 -2.85 22.68
C GLY A 86 -14.74 -1.97 21.76
N LEU A 87 -14.21 -2.48 20.64
CA LEU A 87 -13.46 -1.66 19.70
C LEU A 87 -14.40 -0.88 18.79
N ALA A 88 -14.37 0.46 18.90
CA ALA A 88 -15.17 1.35 18.06
C ALA A 88 -14.65 1.36 16.61
N GLN A 89 -15.57 1.21 15.66
CA GLN A 89 -15.24 1.34 14.24
C GLN A 89 -15.21 2.83 13.85
N ARG A 90 -14.04 3.30 13.45
CA ARG A 90 -13.75 4.65 12.96
C ARG A 90 -13.27 4.65 11.51
N ILE A 91 -12.74 3.52 11.04
CA ILE A 91 -12.22 3.32 9.68
C ILE A 91 -13.17 2.40 8.91
N GLU A 92 -13.54 2.80 7.70
CA GLU A 92 -14.30 1.95 6.79
C GLU A 92 -13.41 0.85 6.20
N LEU A 93 -13.92 -0.37 6.19
CA LEU A 93 -13.27 -1.51 5.54
C LEU A 93 -14.08 -1.91 4.31
N VAL A 94 -13.42 -1.95 3.16
CA VAL A 94 -14.00 -2.40 1.89
C VAL A 94 -13.24 -3.61 1.40
N GLU A 95 -13.94 -4.54 0.75
CA GLU A 95 -13.33 -5.72 0.15
C GLU A 95 -13.28 -5.61 -1.38
N ALA A 96 -12.20 -6.11 -1.98
CA ALA A 96 -12.01 -6.12 -3.43
C ALA A 96 -11.23 -7.38 -3.88
N ALA A 97 -11.18 -7.60 -5.20
CA ALA A 97 -10.52 -8.77 -5.76
C ALA A 97 -8.98 -8.68 -5.72
N HIS A 98 -8.36 -9.85 -5.48
CA HIS A 98 -6.94 -10.09 -5.59
C HIS A 98 -6.75 -11.57 -6.00
N PRO A 99 -5.84 -11.91 -6.93
CA PRO A 99 -4.73 -11.09 -7.44
C PRO A 99 -5.08 -10.22 -8.65
N VAL A 100 -6.23 -10.43 -9.30
CA VAL A 100 -6.67 -9.62 -10.43
C VAL A 100 -7.61 -8.53 -9.91
N PRO A 101 -7.37 -7.23 -10.23
CA PRO A 101 -8.24 -6.13 -9.82
C PRO A 101 -9.68 -6.30 -10.32
N ASP A 102 -10.65 -5.72 -9.63
CA ASP A 102 -12.06 -5.68 -10.05
C ASP A 102 -12.67 -4.26 -9.90
N ALA A 103 -13.97 -4.16 -10.18
CA ALA A 103 -14.70 -2.90 -10.08
C ALA A 103 -14.78 -2.37 -8.63
N ALA A 104 -14.84 -3.25 -7.63
CA ALA A 104 -14.84 -2.85 -6.22
C ALA A 104 -13.52 -2.16 -5.84
N GLY A 105 -12.39 -2.72 -6.25
CA GLY A 105 -11.07 -2.10 -6.06
C GLY A 105 -10.94 -0.75 -6.78
N LEU A 106 -11.51 -0.63 -7.98
CA LEU A 106 -11.57 0.65 -8.71
C LEU A 106 -12.38 1.71 -7.96
N GLN A 107 -13.59 1.37 -7.53
CA GLN A 107 -14.46 2.29 -6.79
C GLN A 107 -13.83 2.70 -5.45
N ALA A 108 -13.24 1.75 -4.72
CA ALA A 108 -12.53 2.05 -3.48
C ALA A 108 -11.34 3.00 -3.70
N ALA A 109 -10.55 2.78 -4.77
CA ALA A 109 -9.44 3.66 -5.11
C ALA A 109 -9.89 5.08 -5.51
N GLN A 110 -11.03 5.21 -6.21
CA GLN A 110 -11.65 6.51 -6.51
C GLN A 110 -12.07 7.23 -5.23
N ARG A 111 -12.71 6.52 -4.30
CA ARG A 111 -13.13 7.06 -2.99
C ARG A 111 -11.93 7.49 -2.14
N ILE A 112 -10.87 6.67 -2.09
CA ILE A 112 -9.61 7.01 -1.41
C ILE A 112 -9.02 8.31 -1.96
N LEU A 113 -8.96 8.46 -3.28
CA LEU A 113 -8.45 9.69 -3.89
C LEU A 113 -9.37 10.89 -3.60
N ALA A 114 -10.68 10.70 -3.56
CA ALA A 114 -11.61 11.77 -3.20
C ALA A 114 -11.46 12.21 -1.73
N LEU A 115 -11.17 11.28 -0.81
CA LEU A 115 -10.96 11.58 0.61
C LEU A 115 -9.73 12.47 0.87
N THR A 116 -8.78 12.56 -0.08
CA THR A 116 -7.62 13.45 0.06
C THR A 116 -7.96 14.91 -0.22
N GLN A 117 -9.14 15.20 -0.78
CA GLN A 117 -9.55 16.56 -1.08
C GLN A 117 -9.86 17.36 0.19
N GLY A 118 -9.39 18.61 0.21
CA GLY A 118 -9.61 19.53 1.35
C GLY A 118 -8.75 19.23 2.58
N LEU A 119 -7.72 18.39 2.45
CA LEU A 119 -6.71 18.24 3.48
C LEU A 119 -5.94 19.54 3.69
N THR A 120 -5.50 19.77 4.93
CA THR A 120 -4.75 20.95 5.35
C THR A 120 -3.42 20.55 5.99
N ALA A 121 -2.52 21.52 6.21
CA ALA A 121 -1.23 21.27 6.85
C ALA A 121 -1.36 20.86 8.34
N ASP A 122 -2.52 21.11 8.94
CA ASP A 122 -2.84 20.68 10.30
C ASP A 122 -3.35 19.23 10.35
N ASP A 123 -3.61 18.59 9.20
CA ASP A 123 -4.08 17.20 9.13
C ASP A 123 -2.91 16.21 9.00
N LEU A 124 -3.20 14.97 9.38
CA LEU A 124 -2.30 13.82 9.20
C LEU A 124 -2.98 12.76 8.35
N VAL A 125 -2.24 12.21 7.40
CA VAL A 125 -2.63 10.99 6.68
C VAL A 125 -1.80 9.81 7.17
N LEU A 126 -2.47 8.78 7.68
CA LEU A 126 -1.87 7.48 7.97
C LEU A 126 -2.17 6.52 6.82
N CYS A 127 -1.14 6.08 6.10
CA CYS A 127 -1.29 5.16 4.99
C CYS A 127 -0.93 3.72 5.40
N LEU A 128 -1.92 2.82 5.48
CA LEU A 128 -1.77 1.43 5.88
C LEU A 128 -1.59 0.53 4.64
N ILE A 129 -0.37 0.06 4.39
CA ILE A 129 -0.02 -0.67 3.17
C ILE A 129 0.51 -2.06 3.49
N SER A 130 -0.03 -3.10 2.84
CA SER A 130 0.59 -4.42 2.89
C SER A 130 0.59 -5.09 1.52
N GLY A 131 1.16 -6.30 1.47
CA GLY A 131 1.08 -7.18 0.32
C GLY A 131 -0.30 -7.28 -0.31
N GLY A 132 -0.36 -7.39 -1.64
CA GLY A 132 -1.59 -7.43 -2.44
C GLY A 132 -2.21 -6.06 -2.76
N GLY A 133 -1.71 -4.96 -2.18
CA GLY A 133 -2.23 -3.61 -2.42
C GLY A 133 -2.23 -3.17 -3.90
N SER A 134 -1.31 -3.68 -4.73
CA SER A 134 -1.26 -3.31 -6.16
C SER A 134 -2.54 -3.68 -6.90
N ALA A 135 -3.19 -4.79 -6.53
CA ALA A 135 -4.44 -5.24 -7.14
C ALA A 135 -5.67 -4.57 -6.50
N LEU A 136 -5.67 -4.48 -5.17
CA LEU A 136 -6.77 -3.92 -4.38
C LEU A 136 -6.94 -2.41 -4.59
N LEU A 137 -5.84 -1.68 -4.78
CA LEU A 137 -5.83 -0.23 -4.95
C LEU A 137 -5.57 0.14 -6.41
N THR A 138 -6.57 -0.10 -7.27
CA THR A 138 -6.43 0.03 -8.72
C THR A 138 -7.15 1.25 -9.27
N LEU A 139 -6.41 2.30 -9.60
CA LEU A 139 -6.92 3.45 -10.35
C LEU A 139 -6.13 3.65 -11.65
N PRO A 140 -6.70 3.33 -12.83
CA PRO A 140 -6.08 3.58 -14.13
C PRO A 140 -5.73 5.05 -14.36
N ALA A 141 -4.71 5.30 -15.19
CA ALA A 141 -4.44 6.63 -15.75
C ALA A 141 -5.62 7.13 -16.60
N GLU A 142 -5.71 8.44 -16.82
CA GLU A 142 -6.70 8.99 -17.74
C GLU A 142 -6.51 8.41 -19.15
N GLY A 143 -7.62 8.11 -19.84
CA GLY A 143 -7.59 7.43 -21.14
C GLY A 143 -7.38 5.92 -21.06
N LEU A 144 -7.34 5.33 -19.87
CA LEU A 144 -7.28 3.88 -19.64
C LEU A 144 -8.47 3.44 -18.78
N ASP A 145 -9.18 2.40 -19.20
CA ASP A 145 -10.18 1.77 -18.36
C ASP A 145 -9.59 0.61 -17.54
N LEU A 146 -10.42 -0.04 -16.72
CA LEU A 146 -9.99 -1.17 -15.91
C LEU A 146 -9.61 -2.39 -16.76
N ALA A 147 -10.36 -2.66 -17.84
CA ALA A 147 -10.15 -3.83 -18.69
C ALA A 147 -8.81 -3.74 -19.43
N GLU A 148 -8.49 -2.58 -20.00
CA GLU A 148 -7.21 -2.29 -20.62
C GLU A 148 -6.06 -2.38 -19.62
N LYS A 149 -6.24 -1.87 -18.40
CA LYS A 149 -5.23 -2.00 -17.34
C LYS A 149 -4.97 -3.47 -16.96
N GLN A 150 -6.02 -4.29 -16.86
CA GLN A 150 -5.91 -5.73 -16.62
C GLN A 150 -5.19 -6.43 -17.78
N ARG A 151 -5.56 -6.12 -19.03
CA ARG A 151 -4.94 -6.66 -20.25
C ARG A 151 -3.44 -6.37 -20.29
N ILE A 152 -3.04 -5.11 -20.04
CA ILE A 152 -1.63 -4.71 -20.02
C ILE A 152 -0.86 -5.45 -18.93
N ASN A 153 -1.43 -5.55 -17.72
CA ASN A 153 -0.79 -6.27 -16.61
C ASN A 153 -0.63 -7.77 -16.91
N LYS A 154 -1.63 -8.39 -17.55
CA LYS A 154 -1.56 -9.77 -18.00
C LYS A 154 -0.47 -9.97 -19.05
N ALA A 155 -0.40 -9.09 -20.05
CA ALA A 155 0.62 -9.14 -21.10
C ALA A 155 2.04 -9.00 -20.53
N LEU A 156 2.25 -8.11 -19.55
CA LEU A 156 3.54 -7.95 -18.85
C LEU A 156 3.95 -9.24 -18.09
N LEU A 157 2.98 -9.93 -17.49
CA LEU A 157 3.24 -11.19 -16.80
C LEU A 157 3.57 -12.31 -17.78
N GLU A 158 2.80 -12.44 -18.85
CA GLU A 158 2.99 -13.44 -19.91
C GLU A 158 4.30 -13.24 -20.68
N SER A 159 4.78 -11.99 -20.78
CA SER A 159 6.06 -11.67 -21.43
C SER A 159 7.29 -11.99 -20.58
N GLY A 160 7.10 -12.44 -19.33
CA GLY A 160 8.19 -12.69 -18.39
C GLY A 160 8.96 -11.44 -17.95
N ALA A 161 8.32 -10.27 -17.98
CA ALA A 161 8.94 -9.02 -17.54
C ALA A 161 9.35 -9.11 -16.06
N ALA A 162 10.50 -8.52 -15.71
CA ALA A 162 10.94 -8.50 -14.32
C ALA A 162 9.99 -7.66 -13.46
N ILE A 163 9.87 -7.99 -12.17
CA ILE A 163 8.94 -7.30 -11.26
C ILE A 163 9.14 -5.78 -11.22
N GLY A 164 10.40 -5.32 -11.34
CA GLY A 164 10.76 -3.91 -11.43
C GLY A 164 10.22 -3.24 -12.69
N GLU A 165 10.35 -3.88 -13.85
CA GLU A 165 9.82 -3.39 -15.13
C GLU A 165 8.29 -3.35 -15.09
N MET A 166 7.66 -4.41 -14.59
CA MET A 166 6.21 -4.45 -14.39
C MET A 166 5.76 -3.31 -13.47
N ASN A 167 6.49 -3.04 -12.38
CA ASN A 167 6.17 -1.94 -11.46
C ASN A 167 6.34 -0.58 -12.13
N CYS A 168 7.41 -0.36 -12.90
CA CYS A 168 7.63 0.87 -13.66
C CYS A 168 6.39 1.20 -14.53
N VAL A 169 5.96 0.25 -15.38
CA VAL A 169 4.77 0.45 -16.23
C VAL A 169 3.51 0.64 -15.38
N ARG A 170 3.29 -0.18 -14.35
CA ARG A 170 2.10 -0.09 -13.49
C ARG A 170 1.97 1.26 -12.77
N LYS A 171 3.09 1.85 -12.32
CA LYS A 171 3.14 3.17 -11.69
C LYS A 171 2.75 4.26 -12.69
N HIS A 172 3.36 4.27 -13.87
CA HIS A 172 3.08 5.26 -14.92
C HIS A 172 1.67 5.18 -15.50
N LEU A 173 1.04 4.00 -15.48
CA LEU A 173 -0.35 3.80 -15.91
C LEU A 173 -1.37 3.89 -14.76
N SER A 174 -1.07 4.60 -13.68
CA SER A 174 -1.96 4.73 -12.52
C SER A 174 -2.02 6.13 -11.96
N ARG A 175 -3.19 6.56 -11.50
CA ARG A 175 -3.40 7.88 -10.87
C ARG A 175 -2.94 7.96 -9.41
N ILE A 176 -2.58 6.85 -8.77
CA ILE A 176 -2.31 6.80 -7.31
C ILE A 176 -1.02 6.06 -6.92
N LYS A 177 -0.46 5.24 -7.82
CA LYS A 177 0.80 4.52 -7.58
C LYS A 177 2.01 5.43 -7.82
N GLY A 178 3.19 5.01 -7.37
CA GLY A 178 4.44 5.75 -7.58
C GLY A 178 4.41 7.14 -6.97
N GLY A 179 4.00 7.24 -5.71
CA GLY A 179 4.01 8.50 -4.94
C GLY A 179 2.83 9.44 -5.21
N ARG A 180 1.97 9.14 -6.19
CA ARG A 180 0.84 10.02 -6.53
C ARG A 180 -0.22 10.12 -5.44
N LEU A 181 -0.43 9.09 -4.63
CA LEU A 181 -1.34 9.19 -3.48
C LEU A 181 -0.76 10.14 -2.42
N ALA A 182 0.56 10.10 -2.18
CA ALA A 182 1.20 11.08 -1.30
C ALA A 182 1.05 12.51 -1.85
N ALA A 183 1.33 12.71 -3.14
CA ALA A 183 1.15 14.01 -3.78
C ALA A 183 -0.29 14.53 -3.67
N ALA A 184 -1.28 13.66 -3.78
CA ALA A 184 -2.70 14.02 -3.62
C ALA A 184 -3.09 14.38 -2.17
N CYS A 185 -2.26 14.05 -1.18
CA CYS A 185 -2.49 14.39 0.23
C CYS A 185 -1.95 15.77 0.62
N ALA A 186 -1.13 16.40 -0.22
CA ALA A 186 -0.60 17.72 0.07
C ALA A 186 -1.74 18.74 0.32
N PRO A 187 -1.61 19.63 1.32
CA PRO A 187 -0.42 19.87 2.15
C PRO A 187 -0.32 19.03 3.44
N ALA A 188 -1.20 18.05 3.67
CA ALA A 188 -1.12 17.21 4.87
C ALA A 188 0.13 16.34 4.86
N ARG A 189 0.66 16.07 6.06
CA ARG A 189 1.76 15.13 6.25
C ARG A 189 1.27 13.70 6.06
N VAL A 190 2.04 12.87 5.34
CA VAL A 190 1.74 11.44 5.16
C VAL A 190 2.74 10.60 5.94
N VAL A 191 2.24 9.68 6.77
CA VAL A 191 3.05 8.63 7.40
C VAL A 191 2.55 7.28 6.90
N THR A 192 3.42 6.54 6.21
CA THR A 192 3.12 5.22 5.66
C THR A 192 3.59 4.16 6.64
N LEU A 193 2.67 3.29 7.06
CA LEU A 193 2.95 2.13 7.90
C LEU A 193 2.79 0.89 7.02
N THR A 194 3.86 0.15 6.80
CA THR A 194 3.85 -0.94 5.82
C THR A 194 4.34 -2.28 6.35
N ILE A 195 3.66 -3.35 5.92
CA ILE A 195 4.03 -4.74 6.14
C ILE A 195 4.56 -5.30 4.82
N SER A 196 5.81 -5.73 4.83
CA SER A 196 6.48 -6.26 3.64
C SER A 196 6.19 -7.75 3.44
N ASP A 197 5.77 -8.10 2.23
CA ASP A 197 5.80 -9.47 1.68
C ASP A 197 6.70 -9.57 0.44
N VAL A 198 7.61 -8.60 0.24
CA VAL A 198 8.50 -8.51 -0.92
C VAL A 198 9.94 -8.81 -0.53
N PRO A 199 10.70 -9.59 -1.33
CA PRO A 199 12.13 -9.79 -1.09
C PRO A 199 12.88 -8.46 -1.09
N GLY A 200 13.74 -8.24 -0.09
CA GLY A 200 14.53 -7.02 0.08
C GLY A 200 13.79 -5.83 0.69
N ASP A 201 12.51 -5.99 1.02
CA ASP A 201 11.69 -5.03 1.80
C ASP A 201 11.62 -3.59 1.24
N ASP A 202 11.89 -3.38 -0.05
CA ASP A 202 11.80 -2.04 -0.67
C ASP A 202 10.34 -1.53 -0.69
N PRO A 203 10.01 -0.45 0.06
CA PRO A 203 8.67 0.10 0.12
C PRO A 203 8.13 0.60 -1.23
N SER A 204 9.01 0.96 -2.17
CA SER A 204 8.61 1.41 -3.51
C SER A 204 7.99 0.30 -4.36
N ILE A 205 8.23 -0.96 -3.99
CA ILE A 205 7.72 -2.18 -4.62
C ILE A 205 6.38 -2.59 -3.97
N ILE A 206 6.24 -2.44 -2.66
CA ILE A 206 5.04 -2.83 -1.91
C ILE A 206 3.85 -2.00 -2.38
N ALA A 207 2.81 -2.70 -2.85
CA ALA A 207 1.63 -2.07 -3.48
C ALA A 207 1.95 -1.10 -4.64
N SER A 208 3.14 -1.22 -5.23
CA SER A 208 3.70 -0.29 -6.22
C SER A 208 3.89 1.15 -5.67
N GLY A 209 4.18 1.28 -4.37
CA GLY A 209 4.62 2.51 -3.71
C GLY A 209 3.69 3.70 -3.89
N PRO A 210 2.41 3.65 -3.48
CA PRO A 210 1.46 4.75 -3.68
C PRO A 210 1.88 6.06 -2.99
N THR A 211 2.65 5.96 -1.92
CA THR A 211 3.13 7.10 -1.10
C THR A 211 4.65 7.25 -1.12
N VAL A 212 5.35 6.50 -1.98
CA VAL A 212 6.81 6.44 -2.06
C VAL A 212 7.27 7.00 -3.41
N PRO A 213 8.34 7.80 -3.48
CA PRO A 213 8.85 8.32 -4.76
C PRO A 213 9.18 7.21 -5.75
N ASP A 214 9.04 7.53 -7.04
CA ASP A 214 9.35 6.61 -8.12
C ASP A 214 10.48 7.18 -8.98
N ALA A 215 11.63 6.52 -8.94
CA ALA A 215 12.82 6.90 -9.70
C ALA A 215 12.73 6.56 -11.19
N SER A 216 11.81 5.67 -11.58
CA SER A 216 11.59 5.37 -13.00
C SER A 216 10.85 6.50 -13.70
N THR A 217 10.94 6.55 -15.03
CA THR A 217 10.42 7.64 -15.86
C THR A 217 9.38 7.15 -16.86
N CYS A 218 8.66 8.11 -17.46
CA CYS A 218 7.79 7.82 -18.60
C CYS A 218 8.55 7.13 -19.75
N ALA A 219 9.80 7.52 -19.98
CA ALA A 219 10.65 6.95 -21.02
C ALA A 219 10.98 5.47 -20.72
N ASP A 220 11.25 5.12 -19.47
CA ASP A 220 11.48 3.74 -19.06
C ASP A 220 10.23 2.88 -19.30
N ALA A 221 9.06 3.39 -18.89
CA ALA A 221 7.79 2.70 -19.09
C ALA A 221 7.49 2.47 -20.59
N LEU A 222 7.75 3.48 -21.44
CA LEU A 222 7.66 3.36 -22.90
C LEU A 222 8.62 2.31 -23.46
N ALA A 223 9.88 2.33 -23.04
CA ALA A 223 10.90 1.39 -23.49
C ALA A 223 10.54 -0.06 -23.13
N ILE A 224 9.99 -0.29 -21.92
CA ILE A 224 9.50 -1.60 -21.48
C ILE A 224 8.31 -2.06 -22.34
N LEU A 225 7.31 -1.20 -22.54
CA LEU A 225 6.15 -1.51 -23.37
C LEU A 225 6.57 -1.87 -24.82
N GLN A 226 7.56 -1.15 -25.38
CA GLN A 226 8.11 -1.44 -26.71
C GLN A 226 8.88 -2.76 -26.74
N ARG A 227 9.76 -3.00 -25.76
CA ARG A 227 10.58 -4.22 -25.64
C ARG A 227 9.72 -5.48 -25.63
N TYR A 228 8.62 -5.45 -24.90
CA TYR A 228 7.68 -6.57 -24.79
C TYR A 228 6.53 -6.51 -25.80
N GLN A 229 6.55 -5.55 -26.73
CA GLN A 229 5.54 -5.38 -27.78
C GLN A 229 4.10 -5.27 -27.24
N ILE A 230 3.93 -4.64 -26.07
CA ILE A 230 2.63 -4.50 -25.42
C ILE A 230 1.95 -3.22 -25.92
N ALA A 231 0.85 -3.41 -26.64
CA ALA A 231 0.03 -2.30 -27.09
C ALA A 231 -0.65 -1.59 -25.90
N VAL A 232 -0.78 -0.26 -26.02
CA VAL A 232 -1.55 0.62 -25.15
C VAL A 232 -2.34 1.60 -26.05
N PRO A 233 -3.46 2.18 -25.57
CA PRO A 233 -4.19 3.18 -26.35
C PRO A 233 -3.29 4.35 -26.79
N ASP A 234 -3.54 4.89 -27.98
CA ASP A 234 -2.69 5.96 -28.55
C ASP A 234 -2.62 7.20 -27.67
N ALA A 235 -3.74 7.56 -27.01
CA ALA A 235 -3.77 8.66 -26.05
C ALA A 235 -2.81 8.44 -24.87
N VAL A 236 -2.73 7.21 -24.35
CA VAL A 236 -1.83 6.82 -23.26
C VAL A 236 -0.38 6.83 -23.75
N ARG A 237 -0.12 6.31 -24.95
CA ARG A 237 1.21 6.35 -25.57
C ARG A 237 1.71 7.79 -25.73
N ALA A 238 0.86 8.67 -26.27
CA ALA A 238 1.17 10.08 -26.45
C ALA A 238 1.37 10.79 -25.09
N ALA A 239 0.61 10.42 -24.06
CA ALA A 239 0.77 10.98 -22.72
C ALA A 239 2.10 10.55 -22.07
N LEU A 240 2.54 9.30 -22.24
CA LEU A 240 3.87 8.85 -21.83
C LEU A 240 4.96 9.59 -22.59
N GLN A 241 4.84 9.73 -23.92
CA GLN A 241 5.86 10.40 -24.75
C GLN A 241 6.04 11.87 -24.37
N ALA A 242 4.93 12.53 -24.02
CA ALA A 242 4.93 13.92 -23.56
C ALA A 242 5.31 14.09 -22.08
N GLY A 243 5.59 13.01 -21.33
CA GLY A 243 5.89 13.08 -19.90
C GLY A 243 4.69 13.45 -19.01
N ARG A 244 3.46 13.46 -19.56
CA ARG A 244 2.24 13.83 -18.80
C ARG A 244 1.83 12.79 -17.75
N LEU A 245 2.33 11.56 -17.89
CA LEU A 245 2.15 10.49 -16.92
C LEU A 245 3.38 10.29 -16.04
N GLU A 246 4.19 11.33 -15.82
CA GLU A 246 5.36 11.24 -14.97
C GLU A 246 4.97 11.15 -13.48
N THR A 247 5.69 10.33 -12.73
CA THR A 247 5.50 10.13 -11.29
C THR A 247 6.33 11.12 -10.47
N PRO A 248 5.90 11.52 -9.26
CA PRO A 248 6.74 12.29 -8.35
C PRO A 248 8.08 11.59 -8.08
N LYS A 249 9.17 12.36 -8.25
CA LYS A 249 10.54 11.83 -8.23
C LYS A 249 11.15 11.91 -6.82
N PRO A 250 12.21 11.13 -6.54
CA PRO A 250 13.01 11.35 -5.33
C PRO A 250 13.45 12.81 -5.23
N GLY A 251 13.20 13.44 -4.08
CA GLY A 251 13.51 14.87 -3.84
C GLY A 251 12.40 15.86 -4.20
N ASP A 252 11.26 15.39 -4.73
CA ASP A 252 10.08 16.24 -4.94
C ASP A 252 9.56 16.81 -3.60
N ALA A 253 9.21 18.10 -3.59
CA ALA A 253 8.72 18.81 -2.42
C ALA A 253 7.43 18.22 -1.84
N CYS A 254 6.64 17.50 -2.66
CA CYS A 254 5.44 16.83 -2.16
C CYS A 254 5.74 15.76 -1.09
N PHE A 255 6.97 15.24 -1.00
CA PHE A 255 7.38 14.29 0.03
C PHE A 255 7.95 14.95 1.30
N ALA A 256 8.01 16.28 1.37
CA ALA A 256 8.55 16.97 2.53
C ALA A 256 7.78 16.60 3.81
N GLY A 257 8.52 16.17 4.84
CA GLY A 257 7.95 15.74 6.13
C GLY A 257 7.18 14.41 6.11
N HIS A 258 7.13 13.72 4.96
CA HIS A 258 6.54 12.38 4.88
C HIS A 258 7.48 11.32 5.45
N GLU A 259 6.90 10.27 6.00
CA GLU A 259 7.66 9.14 6.56
C GLU A 259 7.13 7.80 6.05
N VAL A 260 8.02 6.81 6.02
CA VAL A 260 7.68 5.44 5.64
C VAL A 260 8.34 4.50 6.65
N HIS A 261 7.52 3.68 7.31
CA HIS A 261 7.95 2.74 8.35
C HIS A 261 7.59 1.31 7.94
N LEU A 262 8.60 0.43 7.91
CA LEU A 262 8.41 -1.02 7.83
C LEU A 262 8.08 -1.55 9.22
N ILE A 263 6.79 -1.75 9.48
CA ILE A 263 6.32 -2.18 10.80
C ILE A 263 6.38 -3.71 10.98
N ALA A 264 6.46 -4.46 9.87
CA ALA A 264 6.71 -5.90 9.92
C ALA A 264 7.42 -6.35 8.63
N THR A 265 8.49 -7.12 8.79
CA THR A 265 9.19 -7.84 7.71
C THR A 265 9.39 -9.31 8.09
N PRO A 266 9.62 -10.21 7.11
CA PRO A 266 9.94 -11.59 7.41
C PRO A 266 11.16 -11.72 8.35
N GLN A 267 12.19 -10.91 8.14
CA GLN A 267 13.42 -10.92 8.94
C GLN A 267 13.19 -10.54 10.41
N GLN A 268 12.23 -9.66 10.70
CA GLN A 268 11.90 -9.26 12.08
C GLN A 268 11.18 -10.36 12.89
N SER A 269 10.74 -11.43 12.21
CA SER A 269 10.05 -12.56 12.82
C SER A 269 10.97 -13.77 13.05
N LEU A 270 12.22 -13.71 12.61
CA LEU A 270 13.25 -14.75 12.74
C LEU A 270 14.10 -14.58 14.00
#